data_AF-A0A0Q5QJH1-F1
#
_entry.id   AF-A0A0Q5QJH1-F1
#
_cell.length_a   1.000
_cell.length_b   1.000
_cell.length_c   1.000
_cell.angle_alpha   90.00
_cell.angle_beta   90.00
_cell.angle_gamma   90.00
#
_symmetry.space_group_name_H-M   'P 1'
#
loop_
_entity.id
_entity.type
_entity.pdbx_description
1 polymer ?
#
loop_
_entity_poly.entity_id
_entity_poly.type
_entity_poly.pdbx_seq_one_letter_code
_entity_poly.pdbx_strand_id
1 'polypeptide(L)'
;MNLETFIKINLSQTDSELYNLIKSRDNLGYDIVYNKYSGLLYGMITHSDELHIYAEEILESVFCNIWKNIDYYNFQTIKFTTYITRILIQTIKDFLGSKQVTYGLDIAGGTFIFRLSS
;
A
#
# COMPACT_ATOMS: atom_id res chain seq x y z
N MET A 1 -25.75 2.20 6.61
CA MET A 1 -25.08 2.98 5.55
C MET A 1 -25.83 2.76 4.25
N ASN A 2 -26.11 3.80 3.45
CA ASN A 2 -26.90 3.67 2.21
C ASN A 2 -26.01 3.58 0.96
N LEU A 3 -26.57 3.06 -0.12
CA LEU A 3 -25.88 2.86 -1.41
C LEU A 3 -25.29 4.15 -1.98
N GLU A 4 -25.96 5.28 -1.82
CA GLU A 4 -25.44 6.58 -2.27
C GLU A 4 -24.18 7.00 -1.51
N THR A 5 -24.13 6.71 -0.21
CA THR A 5 -22.94 6.94 0.62
C THR A 5 -21.80 6.05 0.15
N PHE A 6 -22.08 4.78 -0.18
CA PHE A 6 -21.08 3.83 -0.69
C PHE A 6 -20.52 4.24 -2.06
N ILE A 7 -21.36 4.75 -2.97
CA ILE A 7 -20.97 5.20 -4.31
C ILE A 7 -20.19 6.53 -4.24
N LYS A 8 -20.63 7.50 -3.45
CA LYS A 8 -19.89 8.77 -3.25
C LYS A 8 -18.51 8.53 -2.65
N ILE A 9 -18.40 7.59 -1.72
CA ILE A 9 -17.12 7.23 -1.12
C ILE A 9 -16.20 6.55 -2.15
N ASN A 10 -16.71 5.79 -3.12
CA ASN A 10 -15.87 5.17 -4.14
C ASN A 10 -15.45 6.13 -5.28
N LEU A 11 -15.98 7.35 -5.32
CA LEU A 11 -15.63 8.36 -6.31
C LEU A 11 -14.49 9.24 -5.78
N SER A 12 -13.33 9.14 -6.43
CA SER A 12 -12.17 10.06 -6.39
C SER A 12 -12.01 10.89 -5.10
N GLN A 13 -11.83 10.24 -3.95
CA GLN A 13 -11.43 10.96 -2.74
C GLN A 13 -10.08 11.65 -2.96
N THR A 14 -9.99 12.88 -2.48
CA THR A 14 -8.75 13.66 -2.40
C THR A 14 -7.77 13.05 -1.40
N ASP A 15 -6.50 13.40 -1.52
CA ASP A 15 -5.45 12.95 -0.60
C ASP A 15 -5.72 13.35 0.86
N SER A 16 -6.34 14.52 1.08
CA SER A 16 -6.75 14.99 2.42
C SER A 16 -7.90 14.16 2.99
N GLU A 17 -8.88 13.77 2.17
CA GLU A 17 -9.97 12.90 2.60
C GLU A 17 -9.46 11.51 2.96
N LEU A 18 -8.56 10.93 2.15
CA LEU A 18 -7.92 9.64 2.46
C LEU A 18 -7.11 9.68 3.75
N TYR A 19 -6.37 10.76 3.98
CA TYR A 19 -5.69 11.01 5.25
C TYR A 19 -6.68 11.01 6.42
N ASN A 20 -7.75 11.80 6.33
CA ASN A 20 -8.74 11.93 7.40
C ASN A 20 -9.46 10.61 7.69
N LEU A 21 -9.74 9.80 6.65
CA LEU A 21 -10.37 8.49 6.80
C LEU A 21 -9.53 7.56 7.68
N ILE A 22 -8.21 7.49 7.49
CA ILE A 22 -7.35 6.63 8.32
C ILE A 22 -7.01 7.31 9.65
N LYS A 23 -6.83 8.64 9.66
CA LYS A 23 -6.51 9.42 10.85
C LYS A 23 -7.62 9.35 11.92
N SER A 24 -8.87 9.18 11.50
CA SER A 24 -10.02 9.00 12.41
C SER A 24 -9.93 7.74 13.28
N ARG A 25 -9.04 6.81 12.93
CA ARG A 25 -8.87 5.50 13.59
C ARG A 25 -10.16 4.66 13.61
N ASP A 26 -11.04 4.86 12.64
CA ASP A 26 -12.25 4.05 12.43
C ASP A 26 -12.01 2.94 11.40
N ASN A 27 -12.57 1.76 11.67
CA ASN A 27 -12.54 0.60 10.76
C ASN A 27 -13.17 0.92 9.41
N LEU A 28 -14.21 1.77 9.37
CA LEU A 28 -14.81 2.17 8.09
C LEU A 28 -13.82 2.91 7.20
N GLY A 29 -13.01 3.80 7.76
CA GLY A 29 -11.99 4.53 7.02
C GLY A 29 -10.90 3.62 6.49
N TYR A 30 -10.50 2.63 7.30
CA TYR A 30 -9.58 1.57 6.88
C TYR A 30 -10.14 0.78 5.69
N ASP A 31 -11.37 0.27 5.80
CA ASP A 31 -12.02 -0.56 4.78
C ASP A 31 -12.14 0.18 3.44
N ILE A 32 -12.43 1.48 3.48
CA ILE A 32 -12.51 2.32 2.28
C ILE A 32 -11.15 2.39 1.57
N VAL A 33 -10.07 2.65 2.31
CA VAL A 33 -8.72 2.71 1.73
C VAL A 33 -8.27 1.32 1.27
N TYR A 34 -8.60 0.27 2.03
CA TYR A 34 -8.32 -1.11 1.67
C TYR A 34 -8.99 -1.49 0.35
N ASN A 35 -10.29 -1.26 0.21
CA ASN A 35 -11.05 -1.55 -1.01
C ASN A 35 -10.50 -0.77 -2.22
N LYS A 36 -10.04 0.47 -2.01
CA LYS A 36 -9.50 1.31 -3.09
C LYS A 36 -8.13 0.87 -3.59
N TYR A 37 -7.24 0.41 -2.70
CA TYR A 37 -5.83 0.21 -3.03
C TYR A 37 -5.34 -1.24 -2.99
N SER A 38 -6.08 -2.16 -2.38
CA SER A 38 -5.69 -3.57 -2.26
C SER A 38 -5.36 -4.20 -3.61
N GLY A 39 -6.22 -4.03 -4.62
CA GLY A 39 -5.99 -4.58 -5.96
C GLY A 39 -4.73 -4.02 -6.64
N LEU A 40 -4.48 -2.71 -6.53
CA LEU A 40 -3.27 -2.08 -7.07
C LEU A 40 -2.01 -2.62 -6.39
N LEU A 41 -1.99 -2.61 -5.06
CA LEU A 41 -0.84 -3.03 -4.27
C LEU A 41 -0.57 -4.53 -4.43
N TYR A 42 -1.61 -5.36 -4.44
CA TYR A 42 -1.50 -6.78 -4.70
C TYR A 42 -0.89 -7.05 -6.07
N GLY A 43 -1.38 -6.39 -7.12
CA GLY A 43 -0.82 -6.51 -8.48
C GLY A 43 0.65 -6.10 -8.58
N MET A 44 1.08 -5.09 -7.80
CA MET A 44 2.49 -4.70 -7.71
C MET A 44 3.34 -5.77 -7.00
N ILE A 45 2.82 -6.40 -5.95
CA ILE A 45 3.53 -7.46 -5.21
C ILE A 45 3.68 -8.71 -6.09
N THR A 46 2.60 -9.16 -6.73
CA THR A 46 2.58 -10.36 -7.57
C THR A 46 3.30 -10.20 -8.90
N HIS A 47 3.83 -9.02 -9.21
CA HIS A 47 4.66 -8.81 -10.39
C HIS A 47 6.05 -9.45 -10.25
N SER A 48 6.45 -9.81 -9.04
CA SER A 48 7.63 -10.63 -8.74
C SER A 48 7.18 -12.04 -8.41
N ASP A 49 7.68 -13.02 -9.16
CA ASP A 49 7.38 -14.44 -8.97
C ASP A 49 7.78 -14.90 -7.55
N GLU A 50 8.84 -14.31 -6.99
CA GLU A 50 9.37 -14.63 -5.67
C GLU A 50 8.46 -14.15 -4.53
N LEU A 51 7.73 -13.04 -4.73
CA LEU A 51 6.82 -12.48 -3.75
C LEU A 51 5.40 -13.03 -3.87
N HIS A 52 5.07 -13.69 -4.99
CA HIS A 52 3.70 -14.12 -5.27
C HIS A 52 3.10 -14.96 -4.14
N ILE A 53 3.84 -15.92 -3.60
CA ILE A 53 3.37 -16.79 -2.51
C ILE A 53 3.17 -16.06 -1.17
N TYR A 54 3.76 -14.87 -1.02
CA TYR A 54 3.70 -14.04 0.18
C TYR A 54 2.82 -12.81 -0.02
N ALA A 55 2.12 -12.71 -1.15
CA ALA A 55 1.44 -11.48 -1.55
C ALA A 55 0.38 -11.03 -0.54
N GLU A 56 -0.39 -11.97 0.02
CA GLU A 56 -1.38 -11.67 1.05
C GLU A 56 -0.73 -11.17 2.35
N GLU A 57 0.31 -11.86 2.86
CA GLU A 57 1.03 -11.48 4.09
C GLU A 57 1.69 -10.10 3.97
N ILE A 58 2.30 -9.82 2.81
CA ILE A 58 2.91 -8.52 2.51
C ILE A 58 1.81 -7.46 2.43
N LEU A 59 0.69 -7.74 1.75
CA LEU A 59 -0.42 -6.79 1.61
C LEU A 59 -1.00 -6.40 2.98
N GLU A 60 -1.27 -7.37 3.85
CA GLU A 60 -1.74 -7.13 5.22
C GLU A 60 -0.75 -6.27 6.02
N SER A 61 0.55 -6.59 5.91
CA SER A 61 1.62 -5.83 6.56
C SER A 61 1.68 -4.37 6.05
N VAL A 62 1.47 -4.15 4.76
CA VAL A 62 1.42 -2.80 4.17
C VAL A 62 0.29 -1.98 4.77
N PHE A 63 -0.92 -2.53 4.85
CA PHE A 63 -2.05 -1.79 5.43
C PHE A 63 -1.90 -1.57 6.94
N CYS A 64 -1.32 -2.52 7.67
CA CYS A 64 -0.92 -2.30 9.06
C CYS A 64 0.07 -1.13 9.19
N ASN A 65 1.03 -1.03 8.27
CA ASN A 65 2.03 0.03 8.27
C ASN A 65 1.44 1.40 7.84
N ILE A 66 0.50 1.42 6.90
CA ILE A 66 -0.27 2.64 6.55
C ILE A 66 -1.03 3.12 7.78
N TRP A 67 -1.76 2.23 8.45
CA TRP A 67 -2.49 2.57 9.67
C TRP A 67 -1.55 3.15 10.73
N LYS A 68 -0.45 2.45 11.05
CA LYS A 68 0.49 2.89 12.08
C LYS A 68 1.15 4.24 11.76
N ASN A 69 1.51 4.49 10.51
CA ASN A 69 2.34 5.63 10.11
C ASN A 69 1.56 6.80 9.51
N ILE A 70 0.22 6.77 9.48
CA ILE A 70 -0.60 7.81 8.84
C ILE A 70 -0.32 9.21 9.40
N ASP A 71 0.07 9.31 10.67
CA ASP A 71 0.34 10.58 11.35
C ASP A 71 1.54 11.32 10.77
N TYR A 72 2.42 10.61 10.05
CA TYR A 72 3.57 11.18 9.35
C TYR A 72 3.30 11.51 7.88
N TYR A 73 2.11 11.16 7.37
CA TYR A 73 1.72 11.50 6.01
C TYR A 73 1.35 12.97 5.91
N ASN A 74 1.90 13.67 4.91
CA ASN A 74 1.55 15.04 4.58
C ASN A 74 0.97 15.12 3.16
N PHE A 75 -0.34 15.31 3.08
CA PHE A 75 -1.09 15.42 1.81
C PHE A 75 -0.76 16.69 1.00
N GLN A 76 -0.07 17.68 1.58
CA GLN A 76 0.34 18.88 0.86
C GLN A 76 1.62 18.68 0.05
N THR A 77 2.44 17.67 0.41
CA THR A 77 3.77 17.47 -0.20
C THR A 77 3.81 16.31 -1.18
N ILE A 78 3.10 15.22 -0.89
CA ILE A 78 3.08 14.03 -1.74
C ILE A 78 1.68 13.43 -1.84
N LYS A 79 1.38 12.85 -3.01
CA LYS A 79 0.12 12.15 -3.25
C LYS A 79 -0.02 10.93 -2.34
N PHE A 80 -1.25 10.56 -2.01
CA PHE A 80 -1.52 9.39 -1.16
C PHE A 80 -1.02 8.11 -1.84
N THR A 81 -1.18 8.01 -3.16
CA THR A 81 -0.62 6.91 -3.97
C THR A 81 0.89 6.78 -3.81
N THR A 82 1.63 7.88 -3.85
CA THR A 82 3.08 7.87 -3.63
C THR A 82 3.44 7.42 -2.22
N TYR A 83 2.69 7.88 -1.21
CA TYR A 83 2.91 7.48 0.18
C TYR A 83 2.71 5.97 0.41
N ILE A 84 1.59 5.40 -0.06
CA ILE A 84 1.33 3.97 0.11
C ILE A 84 2.32 3.10 -0.67
N THR A 85 2.75 3.53 -1.87
CA THR A 85 3.80 2.81 -2.62
C THR A 85 5.14 2.83 -1.88
N ARG A 86 5.48 3.93 -1.19
CA ARG A 86 6.69 3.98 -0.35
C ARG A 86 6.60 2.99 0.81
N ILE A 87 5.44 2.88 1.45
CA ILE A 87 5.20 1.88 2.51
C ILE A 87 5.29 0.46 1.96
N LEU A 88 4.73 0.19 0.78
CA LEU A 88 4.86 -1.10 0.10
C LEU A 88 6.31 -1.49 -0.10
N ILE A 89 7.11 -0.59 -0.70
CA ILE A 89 8.54 -0.84 -0.95
C ILE A 89 9.27 -1.12 0.37
N GLN A 90 9.03 -0.32 1.41
CA GLN A 90 9.66 -0.55 2.71
C GLN A 90 9.27 -1.89 3.31
N THR A 91 7.98 -2.26 3.23
CA THR A 91 7.47 -3.52 3.75
C THR A 91 8.06 -4.72 3.03
N ILE A 92 8.18 -4.67 1.70
CA ILE A 92 8.86 -5.72 0.92
C ILE A 92 10.34 -5.83 1.30
N LYS A 93 11.04 -4.71 1.47
CA LYS A 93 12.44 -4.71 1.90
C LYS A 93 12.64 -5.37 3.25
N ASP A 94 11.78 -5.02 4.22
CA ASP A 94 11.81 -5.59 5.57
C ASP A 94 11.48 -7.10 5.53
N PHE A 95 10.49 -7.48 4.73
CA PHE A 95 10.10 -8.88 4.51
C PHE A 95 11.26 -9.71 3.93
N LEU A 96 11.87 -9.27 2.83
CA LEU A 96 13.00 -9.96 2.20
C LEU A 96 14.23 -10.02 3.12
N GLY A 97 14.49 -8.93 3.85
CA GLY A 97 15.56 -8.88 4.85
C GLY A 97 15.36 -9.90 5.97
N SER A 98 14.13 -10.10 6.45
CA SER A 98 13.81 -11.10 7.48
C SER A 98 14.04 -12.55 7.02
N LYS A 99 13.98 -12.79 5.71
CA LYS A 99 14.25 -14.11 5.09
C LYS A 99 15.74 -14.32 4.78
N GLN A 100 16.62 -13.36 5.11
CA GLN A 100 18.05 -13.34 4.75
C GLN A 100 18.30 -13.44 3.23
N VAL A 101 17.37 -12.91 2.45
CA VAL A 101 17.44 -12.97 0.99
C VAL A 101 18.05 -11.67 0.45
N THR A 102 19.15 -11.77 -0.32
CA THR A 102 19.75 -10.62 -1.00
C THR A 102 18.88 -10.22 -2.20
N TYR A 103 18.54 -8.94 -2.32
CA TYR A 103 17.70 -8.44 -3.42
C TYR A 103 18.26 -7.18 -4.09
N GLY A 104 18.02 -7.07 -5.39
CA GLY A 104 18.18 -5.85 -6.18
C GLY A 104 16.83 -5.20 -6.45
N LEU A 105 16.80 -3.86 -6.44
CA LEU A 105 15.66 -3.06 -6.89
C LEU A 105 15.96 -2.56 -8.29
N ASP A 106 15.18 -3.01 -9.28
CA ASP A 106 15.26 -2.53 -10.66
C ASP A 106 14.01 -1.70 -11.00
N ILE A 107 14.17 -0.73 -11.90
CA ILE A 107 13.07 0.07 -12.44
C ILE A 107 12.95 -0.29 -13.92
N ALA A 108 12.09 -1.26 -14.24
CA ALA A 108 11.76 -1.60 -15.61
C ALA A 108 10.43 -0.94 -16.00
N GLY A 109 10.46 -0.04 -16.98
CA GLY A 109 9.24 0.60 -17.51
C GLY A 109 8.44 1.42 -16.48
N GLY A 110 9.08 1.92 -15.42
CA GLY A 110 8.43 2.66 -14.34
C GLY A 110 7.83 1.78 -13.23
N THR A 111 8.05 0.47 -13.27
CA THR A 111 7.60 -0.50 -12.25
C THR A 111 8.80 -0.96 -11.42
N PHE A 112 8.63 -1.01 -10.10
CA PHE A 112 9.64 -1.54 -9.19
C PHE A 112 9.63 -3.08 -9.26
N ILE A 113 10.75 -3.67 -9.65
CA ILE A 113 10.94 -5.11 -9.65
C ILE A 113 11.98 -5.46 -8.59
N PHE A 114 11.61 -6.34 -7.66
CA PHE A 114 12.54 -6.96 -6.74
C PHE A 114 13.05 -8.25 -7.40
N ARG A 115 14.37 -8.40 -7.48
CA ARG A 115 15.01 -9.65 -7.94
C ARG A 115 15.99 -10.15 -6.92
N LEU A 116 16.09 -11.45 -6.72
CA LEU A 116 17.11 -12.00 -5.84
C LEU A 116 18.48 -11.89 -6.51
N SER A 117 19.48 -11.45 -5.75
CA SER A 117 20.87 -11.54 -6.19
C SER A 117 21.43 -12.89 -5.74
N SER A 118 21.72 -13.73 -6.72
CA SER A 118 22.50 -14.96 -6.60
C SER A 118 23.98 -14.67 -6.36
#